data_AF-A0A933K5A0-F1
#
_entry.id   AF-A0A933K5A0-F1
#
_cell.length_a   1.000
_cell.length_b   1.000
_cell.length_c   1.000
_cell.angle_alpha   90.00
_cell.angle_beta   90.00
_cell.angle_gamma   90.00
#
_symmetry.space_group_name_H-M   'P 1'
#
loop_
_entity.id
_entity.type
_entity.pdbx_description
1 polymer ?
#
loop_
_entity_poly.entity_id
_entity_poly.type
_entity_poly.pdbx_seq_one_letter_code
_entity_poly.pdbx_strand_id
1 'polypeptide(L)'
;PDAGRTFTTKELDWLETAMSSTDHEVREGAINLLSTAGAGGARAIPRLIAATEHPETEVRRVAGEALARLAPSDDRVVQALTRLGSDPADRVRRQLAAAVARAVAGGATRLEPLHATLRREYPPPPGQQGSASPVPAHPPGK
;
A
#
# COMPACT_ATOMS: atom_id res chain seq x y z
N PRO A 1 -21.90 -7.58 -20.84
CA PRO A 1 -20.97 -8.50 -20.15
C PRO A 1 -19.81 -7.66 -19.63
N ASP A 2 -19.95 -7.23 -18.38
CA ASP A 2 -18.97 -6.39 -17.67
C ASP A 2 -17.74 -7.25 -17.39
N ALA A 3 -16.79 -7.24 -18.33
CA ALA A 3 -15.55 -7.98 -18.21
C ALA A 3 -14.71 -7.31 -17.13
N GLY A 4 -14.94 -7.72 -15.88
CA GLY A 4 -14.13 -7.33 -14.73
C GLY A 4 -12.66 -7.40 -15.12
N ARG A 5 -11.99 -6.26 -15.07
CA ARG A 5 -10.64 -6.04 -15.58
C ARG A 5 -9.69 -7.10 -15.01
N THR A 6 -9.39 -8.14 -15.80
CA THR A 6 -8.47 -9.19 -15.39
C THR A 6 -7.05 -8.69 -15.56
N PHE A 7 -6.27 -8.64 -14.48
CA PHE A 7 -4.84 -8.40 -14.59
C PHE A 7 -4.20 -9.49 -15.45
N THR A 8 -3.57 -9.07 -16.54
CA THR A 8 -2.75 -9.95 -17.36
C THR A 8 -1.41 -10.17 -16.66
N THR A 9 -0.68 -11.24 -17.01
CA THR A 9 0.68 -11.48 -16.51
C THR A 9 1.59 -10.27 -16.78
N LYS A 10 1.40 -9.60 -17.93
CA LYS A 10 2.14 -8.40 -18.29
C LYS A 10 1.83 -7.22 -17.37
N GLU A 11 0.57 -7.10 -16.93
CA GLU A 11 0.18 -6.07 -15.97
C GLU A 11 0.86 -6.26 -14.62
N LEU A 12 0.92 -7.52 -14.14
CA LEU A 12 1.58 -7.88 -12.88
C LEU A 12 3.11 -7.73 -12.96
N ASP A 13 3.70 -8.00 -14.12
CA ASP A 13 5.15 -7.90 -14.36
C ASP A 13 5.62 -6.44 -14.40
N TRP A 14 4.91 -5.57 -15.12
CA TRP A 14 5.24 -4.14 -15.09
C TRP A 14 4.96 -3.54 -13.72
N LEU A 15 3.99 -4.08 -12.97
CA LEU A 15 3.71 -3.70 -11.59
C LEU A 15 4.92 -3.87 -10.68
N GLU A 16 5.57 -5.04 -10.69
CA GLU A 16 6.79 -5.28 -9.90
C GLU A 16 7.89 -4.27 -10.24
N THR A 17 8.08 -4.01 -11.53
CA THR A 17 9.05 -3.01 -12.00
C THR A 17 8.66 -1.59 -11.56
N ALA A 18 7.37 -1.23 -11.64
CA ALA A 18 6.87 0.08 -11.26
C ALA A 18 6.95 0.33 -9.75
N MET A 19 6.72 -0.70 -8.92
CA MET A 19 6.90 -0.62 -7.47
C MET A 19 8.36 -0.34 -7.09
N SER A 20 9.31 -0.84 -7.88
CA SER A 20 10.75 -0.60 -7.70
C SER A 20 11.24 0.67 -8.40
N SER A 21 10.37 1.38 -9.12
CA SER A 21 10.77 2.57 -9.86
C SER A 21 11.08 3.75 -8.93
N THR A 22 12.11 4.54 -9.25
CA THR A 22 12.44 5.76 -8.51
C THR A 22 11.42 6.87 -8.74
N ASP A 23 10.59 6.77 -9.78
CA ASP A 23 9.54 7.74 -10.08
C ASP A 23 8.34 7.57 -9.15
N HIS A 24 7.94 8.66 -8.49
CA HIS A 24 6.79 8.64 -7.59
C HIS A 24 5.49 8.41 -8.35
N GLU A 25 5.31 9.05 -9.53
CA GLU A 25 4.12 8.89 -10.36
C GLU A 25 3.96 7.46 -10.88
N VAL A 26 5.06 6.80 -11.25
CA VAL A 26 5.05 5.40 -11.70
C VAL A 26 4.61 4.47 -10.57
N ARG A 27 5.10 4.71 -9.35
CA ARG A 27 4.70 3.95 -8.14
C ARG A 27 3.24 4.19 -7.77
N GLU A 28 2.79 5.43 -7.74
CA GLU A 28 1.39 5.79 -7.47
C GLU A 28 0.45 5.18 -8.51
N GLY A 29 0.85 5.22 -9.79
CA GLY A 29 0.12 4.60 -10.89
C GLY A 29 -0.08 3.10 -10.69
N ALA A 30 0.96 2.40 -10.22
CA ALA A 30 0.91 0.98 -9.88
C ALA A 30 -0.10 0.69 -8.75
N ILE A 31 -0.07 1.46 -7.66
CA ILE A 31 -1.04 1.32 -6.55
C ILE A 31 -2.46 1.64 -7.01
N ASN A 32 -2.63 2.71 -7.78
CA ASN A 32 -3.95 3.14 -8.23
C ASN A 32 -4.56 2.12 -9.20
N LEU A 33 -3.76 1.55 -10.09
CA LEU A 33 -4.19 0.46 -10.96
C LEU A 33 -4.68 -0.75 -10.15
N LEU A 34 -3.92 -1.17 -9.13
CA LEU A 34 -4.32 -2.25 -8.23
C LEU A 34 -5.62 -1.94 -7.50
N SER A 35 -5.73 -0.73 -6.94
CA SER A 35 -6.88 -0.30 -6.14
C SER A 35 -8.15 -0.16 -6.98
N THR A 36 -8.02 0.28 -8.23
CA THR A 36 -9.15 0.49 -9.15
C THR A 36 -9.62 -0.79 -9.84
N ALA A 37 -8.87 -1.89 -9.74
CA ALA A 37 -9.18 -3.13 -10.45
C ALA A 37 -10.25 -4.02 -9.80
N GLY A 38 -10.79 -3.64 -8.62
CA GLY A 38 -11.92 -4.33 -8.00
C GLY A 38 -11.70 -5.85 -7.87
N ALA A 39 -12.60 -6.66 -8.42
CA ALA A 39 -12.52 -8.13 -8.39
C ALA A 39 -11.25 -8.71 -9.04
N GLY A 40 -10.64 -7.99 -9.99
CA GLY A 40 -9.35 -8.37 -10.57
C GLY A 40 -8.20 -8.27 -9.56
N GLY A 41 -8.30 -7.34 -8.60
CA GLY A 41 -7.32 -7.13 -7.53
C GLY A 41 -7.07 -8.36 -6.66
N ALA A 42 -8.07 -9.23 -6.48
CA ALA A 42 -7.92 -10.45 -5.70
C ALA A 42 -6.80 -11.37 -6.25
N ARG A 43 -6.56 -11.35 -7.57
CA ARG A 43 -5.45 -12.07 -8.20
C ARG A 43 -4.08 -11.48 -7.90
N ALA A 44 -4.02 -10.18 -7.58
CA ALA A 44 -2.78 -9.51 -7.21
C ALA A 44 -2.40 -9.75 -5.74
N ILE A 45 -3.35 -10.14 -4.86
CA ILE A 45 -3.09 -10.43 -3.43
C ILE A 45 -1.87 -11.33 -3.22
N PRO A 46 -1.77 -12.55 -3.79
CA PRO A 46 -0.60 -13.40 -3.55
C PRO A 46 0.72 -12.80 -4.05
N ARG A 47 0.70 -12.05 -5.16
CA ARG A 47 1.88 -11.35 -5.68
C ARG A 47 2.30 -10.21 -4.75
N LEU A 48 1.34 -9.44 -4.25
CA LEU A 48 1.59 -8.37 -3.31
C LEU A 48 2.09 -8.89 -1.96
N ILE A 49 1.56 -10.01 -1.47
CA ILE A 49 2.10 -10.69 -0.28
C ILE A 49 3.56 -11.05 -0.51
N ALA A 50 3.92 -11.66 -1.64
CA ALA A 50 5.33 -11.94 -1.95
C ALA A 50 6.18 -10.66 -2.02
N ALA A 51 5.63 -9.57 -2.57
CA ALA A 51 6.30 -8.27 -2.63
C ALA A 51 6.51 -7.62 -1.24
N THR A 52 5.72 -7.99 -0.21
CA THR A 52 5.99 -7.57 1.17
C THR A 52 7.27 -8.15 1.75
N GLU A 53 7.82 -9.20 1.15
CA GLU A 53 9.09 -9.85 1.56
C GLU A 53 10.24 -9.48 0.62
N HIS A 54 10.04 -8.52 -0.29
CA HIS A 54 11.04 -8.11 -1.27
C HIS A 54 12.26 -7.43 -0.60
N PRO A 55 13.50 -7.64 -1.09
CA PRO A 55 14.68 -7.01 -0.51
C PRO A 55 14.63 -5.48 -0.59
N GLU A 56 14.03 -4.94 -1.65
CA GLU A 56 13.85 -3.50 -1.83
C GLU A 56 12.80 -2.95 -0.86
N THR A 57 13.21 -1.98 -0.04
CA THR A 57 12.37 -1.39 1.01
C THR A 57 11.17 -0.66 0.42
N GLU A 58 11.37 -0.06 -0.75
CA GLU A 58 10.32 0.66 -1.44
C GLU A 58 9.22 -0.27 -1.96
N VAL A 59 9.61 -1.44 -2.51
CA VAL A 59 8.66 -2.45 -2.98
C VAL A 59 7.83 -2.97 -1.81
N ARG A 60 8.44 -3.26 -0.65
CA ARG A 60 7.72 -3.68 0.56
C ARG A 60 6.70 -2.64 1.02
N ARG A 61 7.09 -1.36 1.00
CA ARG A 61 6.21 -0.23 1.36
C ARG A 61 4.99 -0.18 0.45
N VAL A 62 5.21 -0.21 -0.87
CA VAL A 62 4.16 -0.09 -1.89
C VAL A 62 3.22 -1.30 -1.85
N ALA A 63 3.78 -2.50 -1.65
CA ALA A 63 3.00 -3.73 -1.50
C ALA A 63 2.05 -3.67 -0.30
N GLY A 64 2.53 -3.23 0.87
CA GLY A 64 1.71 -3.05 2.06
C GLY A 64 0.57 -2.04 1.87
N GLU A 65 0.87 -0.91 1.24
CA GLU A 65 -0.15 0.11 0.95
C GLU A 65 -1.23 -0.42 -0.01
N ALA A 66 -0.82 -1.11 -1.08
CA ALA A 66 -1.75 -1.71 -2.02
C ALA A 66 -2.64 -2.78 -1.35
N LEU A 67 -2.06 -3.67 -0.53
CA LEU A 67 -2.80 -4.69 0.22
C LEU A 67 -3.87 -4.07 1.13
N ALA A 68 -3.52 -3.02 1.88
CA ALA A 68 -4.45 -2.32 2.77
C ALA A 68 -5.58 -1.61 2.02
N ARG A 69 -5.37 -1.18 0.77
CA ARG A 69 -6.44 -0.56 -0.05
C ARG A 69 -7.31 -1.59 -0.76
N LEU A 70 -6.70 -2.70 -1.18
CA LEU A 70 -7.32 -3.66 -2.09
C LEU A 70 -8.27 -4.62 -1.38
N ALA A 71 -7.84 -5.19 -0.25
CA ALA A 71 -8.69 -6.10 0.53
C ALA A 71 -8.34 -6.05 2.02
N PRO A 72 -8.57 -4.91 2.71
CA PRO A 72 -8.19 -4.75 4.11
C PRO A 72 -8.93 -5.70 5.08
N SER A 73 -10.03 -6.30 4.64
CA SER A 73 -10.80 -7.28 5.41
C SER A 73 -10.35 -8.73 5.22
N ASP A 74 -9.43 -9.00 4.27
CA ASP A 74 -8.95 -10.35 3.98
C ASP A 74 -7.93 -10.79 5.05
N ASP A 75 -8.07 -11.99 5.58
CA ASP A 75 -7.20 -12.50 6.65
C ASP A 75 -5.74 -12.61 6.19
N ARG A 76 -5.51 -12.98 4.92
CA ARG A 76 -4.16 -13.08 4.36
C ARG A 76 -3.48 -11.72 4.29
N VAL A 77 -4.27 -10.69 3.94
CA VAL A 77 -3.83 -9.30 3.90
C VAL A 77 -3.50 -8.83 5.31
N VAL A 78 -4.39 -9.04 6.27
CA VAL A 78 -4.19 -8.64 7.68
C VAL A 78 -2.92 -9.27 8.24
N GLN A 79 -2.66 -10.54 7.98
CA GLN A 79 -1.43 -11.22 8.41
C GLN A 79 -0.17 -10.62 7.75
N ALA A 80 -0.20 -10.37 6.44
CA ALA A 80 0.93 -9.76 5.73
C ALA A 80 1.22 -8.33 6.24
N LEU A 81 0.18 -7.51 6.43
CA LEU A 81 0.32 -6.16 6.98
C LEU A 81 0.83 -6.20 8.43
N THR A 82 0.42 -7.18 9.23
CA THR A 82 0.91 -7.34 10.61
C THR A 82 2.42 -7.61 10.63
N ARG A 83 2.92 -8.48 9.74
CA ARG A 83 4.36 -8.73 9.59
C ARG A 83 5.09 -7.47 9.14
N LEU A 84 4.53 -6.77 8.14
CA LEU A 84 5.10 -5.54 7.62
C LEU A 84 5.11 -4.40 8.67
N GLY A 85 4.20 -4.43 9.64
CA GLY A 85 4.20 -3.52 10.78
C GLY A 85 5.40 -3.67 11.70
N SER A 86 6.05 -4.84 11.66
CA SER A 86 7.30 -5.13 12.37
C SER A 86 8.54 -5.01 11.45
N ASP A 87 8.41 -4.44 10.24
CA ASP A 87 9.53 -4.28 9.32
C ASP A 87 10.62 -3.38 9.94
N PRO A 88 11.92 -3.72 9.78
CA PRO A 88 13.00 -2.91 10.32
C PRO A 88 13.04 -1.50 9.73
N ALA A 89 12.46 -1.27 8.54
CA ALA A 89 12.48 0.04 7.91
C ALA A 89 11.36 0.96 8.45
N ASP A 90 11.76 2.06 9.07
CA ASP A 90 10.85 3.09 9.58
C ASP A 90 9.93 3.66 8.50
N ARG A 91 10.44 3.81 7.27
CA ARG A 91 9.65 4.30 6.14
C ARG A 91 8.48 3.37 5.80
N VAL A 92 8.70 2.06 5.84
CA VAL A 92 7.68 1.05 5.57
C VAL A 92 6.61 1.11 6.65
N ARG A 93 7.02 1.12 7.92
CA ARG A 93 6.11 1.18 9.09
C ARG A 93 5.23 2.42 9.10
N ARG A 94 5.82 3.61 8.88
CA ARG A 94 5.06 4.88 8.84
C ARG A 94 4.02 4.89 7.74
N GLN A 95 4.38 4.41 6.55
CA GLN A 95 3.44 4.41 5.44
C GLN A 95 2.35 3.36 5.63
N LEU A 96 2.70 2.19 6.14
CA LEU A 96 1.72 1.18 6.51
C LEU A 96 0.72 1.75 7.52
N ALA A 97 1.18 2.48 8.55
CA ALA A 97 0.30 3.12 9.51
C ALA A 97 -0.69 4.09 8.84
N ALA A 98 -0.22 4.89 7.87
CA ALA A 98 -1.08 5.80 7.11
C ALA A 98 -2.10 5.06 6.22
N ALA A 99 -1.67 4.00 5.54
CA ALA A 99 -2.55 3.18 4.69
C ALA A 99 -3.62 2.47 5.52
N VAL A 100 -3.21 1.86 6.64
CA VAL A 100 -4.09 1.21 7.60
C VAL A 100 -5.07 2.21 8.21
N ALA A 101 -4.62 3.40 8.61
CA ALA A 101 -5.50 4.44 9.16
C ALA A 101 -6.59 4.85 8.15
N ARG A 102 -6.25 5.00 6.88
CA ARG A 102 -7.21 5.28 5.79
C ARG A 102 -8.19 4.13 5.59
N ALA A 103 -7.70 2.88 5.59
CA ALA A 103 -8.54 1.71 5.47
C ALA A 103 -9.54 1.60 6.63
N VAL A 104 -9.08 1.81 7.88
CA VAL A 104 -9.94 1.83 9.07
C VAL A 104 -10.97 2.97 8.98
N ALA A 105 -10.56 4.17 8.56
CA ALA A 105 -11.48 5.29 8.32
C ALA A 105 -12.52 4.99 7.23
N GLY A 106 -12.18 4.13 6.26
CA GLY A 106 -13.08 3.60 5.25
C GLY A 106 -13.95 2.40 5.69
N GLY A 107 -13.87 1.97 6.96
CA GLY A 107 -14.67 0.88 7.51
C GLY A 107 -13.94 -0.46 7.67
N ALA A 108 -12.62 -0.52 7.48
CA ALA A 108 -11.84 -1.74 7.71
C ALA A 108 -11.53 -1.98 9.19
N THR A 109 -12.55 -2.35 9.97
CA THR A 109 -12.45 -2.65 11.40
C THR A 109 -11.42 -3.74 11.73
N ARG A 110 -11.17 -4.68 10.82
CA ARG A 110 -10.18 -5.76 11.03
C ARG A 110 -8.75 -5.26 11.17
N LEU A 111 -8.45 -4.06 10.65
CA LEU A 111 -7.14 -3.43 10.79
C LEU A 111 -7.03 -2.51 12.02
N GLU A 112 -8.09 -2.31 12.80
CA GLU A 112 -8.06 -1.52 14.04
C GLU A 112 -6.98 -1.95 15.06
N PRO A 113 -6.80 -3.24 15.39
CA PRO A 113 -5.76 -3.64 16.33
C PRO A 113 -4.35 -3.32 15.81
N LEU A 114 -4.13 -3.51 14.50
CA LEU A 114 -2.87 -3.16 13.85
C LEU A 114 -2.66 -1.65 13.83
N HIS A 115 -3.70 -0.88 13.50
CA HIS A 115 -3.69 0.58 13.52
C HIS A 115 -3.32 1.14 14.89
N ALA A 116 -3.95 0.63 15.96
CA ALA A 116 -3.68 1.07 17.32
C ALA A 116 -2.23 0.79 17.73
N THR A 117 -1.71 -0.38 17.37
CA THR A 117 -0.33 -0.78 17.64
C THR A 117 0.65 0.13 16.90
N LEU A 118 0.48 0.28 15.58
CA LEU A 118 1.32 1.14 14.75
C LEU A 118 1.28 2.60 15.19
N ARG A 119 0.11 3.11 15.61
CA ARG A 119 -0.02 4.48 16.12
C ARG A 119 0.68 4.69 17.46
N ARG A 120 0.75 3.64 18.28
CA ARG A 120 1.48 3.70 19.56
C ARG A 120 2.99 3.72 19.34
N GLU A 121 3.46 2.95 18.36
CA GLU A 121 4.88 2.85 18.03
C GLU A 121 5.37 4.02 17.18
N TYR A 122 4.50 4.54 16.31
CA TYR A 122 4.71 5.67 15.41
C TYR A 122 3.53 6.65 15.48
N PRO A 123 3.50 7.55 16.48
CA PRO A 123 2.50 8.59 16.52
C PRO A 123 2.65 9.50 15.28
N PRO A 124 1.54 9.92 14.65
CA PRO A 124 1.62 10.89 13.56
C PRO A 124 2.33 12.14 14.07
N PRO A 125 3.23 12.76 13.27
CA PRO A 125 3.91 13.96 13.70
C PRO A 125 2.87 15.03 14.09
N PRO A 126 3.10 15.78 15.19
CA PRO A 126 2.20 16.84 15.60
C PRO A 126 2.15 17.88 14.47
N GLY A 127 1.02 17.93 13.75
CA GLY A 127 0.83 18.77 12.56
C GLY A 127 0.08 18.14 11.39
N GLN A 128 -0.13 16.81 11.36
CA GLN A 128 -0.90 16.13 10.30
C GLN A 128 -2.35 15.76 10.68
N GLN A 129 -2.83 16.21 11.85
CA GLN A 129 -4.25 16.13 12.19
C GLN A 129 -4.95 17.38 11.62
N GLY A 130 -5.35 17.30 10.34
CA GLY A 130 -6.11 18.36 9.68
C GLY A 130 -5.26 19.25 8.77
N SER A 131 -4.75 18.69 7.68
CA SER A 131 -4.44 19.43 6.45
C SER A 131 -4.30 18.40 5.34
N ALA A 132 -5.18 18.45 4.34
CA ALA A 132 -4.83 17.94 3.04
C ALA A 132 -3.60 18.74 2.57
N SER A 133 -2.40 18.18 2.71
CA SER A 133 -1.20 18.78 2.13
C SER A 133 -1.01 18.24 0.71
N PRO A 134 -0.80 19.13 -0.27
CA PRO A 134 -0.72 18.77 -1.67
C PRO A 134 0.54 17.95 -1.94
N VAL A 135 0.44 17.06 -2.92
CA VAL A 135 1.56 16.36 -3.55
C VAL A 135 2.74 17.34 -3.79
N PRO A 136 3.97 17.03 -3.37
CA PRO A 136 5.12 17.83 -3.75
C PRO A 136 5.37 17.63 -5.25
N ALA A 137 5.02 18.65 -6.04
CA ALA A 137 5.43 18.76 -7.44
C ALA A 137 6.97 18.70 -7.49
N HIS A 138 7.51 17.76 -8.27
CA HIS A 138 8.91 17.75 -8.65
C HIS A 138 9.24 19.05 -9.40
N PRO A 139 10.38 19.72 -9.13
CA PRO A 139 10.80 20.85 -9.96
C PRO A 139 11.22 20.33 -11.35
N PRO A 140 10.88 21.03 -12.45
CA PRO A 140 11.41 20.66 -13.76
C PRO A 140 12.94 20.84 -13.77
N GLY A 141 13.63 19.82 -14.26
CA GLY A 141 15.07 19.83 -14.47
C GLY A 141 15.52 21.01 -15.34
N LYS A 142 16.72 21.50 -15.04
CA LYS A 142 17.39 22.63 -15.69
C LYS A 142 17.68 22.39 -17.16
#